data_AF-A0A074WGV3-F1
#
_entry.id   AF-A0A074WGV3-F1
#
_cell.length_a   1.000
_cell.length_b   1.000
_cell.length_c   1.000
_cell.angle_alpha   90.00
_cell.angle_beta   90.00
_cell.angle_gamma   90.00
#
_symmetry.space_group_name_H-M   'P 1'
#
loop_
_entity.id
_entity.type
_entity.pdbx_description
1 polymer ?
#
loop_
_entity_poly.entity_id
_entity_poly.type
_entity_poly.pdbx_seq_one_letter_code
_entity_poly.pdbx_strand_id
1 'polypeptide(L)'
;PKEARDVGAFEQAASVEFSYLDPIVTKLAYERSFKNMMGHGDPDAATVASLENNLKECLDYYERILASQDFVAGRHATLVDLFHVPWLAFLPRIGLQDEISSRENVKAWGKRLQDRPAWQKISERAAH
;
A
#
# COMPACT_ATOMS: atom_id res chain seq x y z
N PRO A 1 17.39 -1.66 10.46
CA PRO A 1 17.68 -0.58 11.43
C PRO A 1 18.64 -1.09 12.51
N LYS A 2 19.57 -0.26 13.01
CA LYS A 2 20.53 -0.65 14.08
C LYS A 2 20.45 0.23 15.33
N GLU A 3 20.05 1.49 15.17
CA GLU A 3 19.83 2.43 16.28
C GLU A 3 18.40 2.33 16.83
N ALA A 4 18.22 2.52 18.14
CA ALA A 4 16.92 2.38 18.80
C ALA A 4 15.83 3.28 18.19
N ARG A 5 16.19 4.50 17.78
CA ARG A 5 15.26 5.43 17.11
C ARG A 5 14.79 4.89 15.76
N ASP A 6 15.70 4.36 14.96
CA ASP A 6 15.36 3.83 13.63
C ASP A 6 14.55 2.53 13.75
N VAL A 7 14.80 1.72 14.78
CA VAL A 7 13.97 0.57 15.12
C VAL A 7 12.56 1.04 15.49
N GLY A 8 12.42 2.05 16.35
CA GLY A 8 11.11 2.60 16.71
C GLY A 8 10.32 3.12 15.51
N ALA A 9 10.96 3.86 14.60
CA ALA A 9 10.33 4.34 13.37
C ALA A 9 9.91 3.20 12.44
N PHE A 10 10.75 2.15 12.34
CA PHE A 10 10.43 0.94 11.59
C PHE A 10 9.20 0.21 12.17
N GLU A 11 9.19 -0.05 13.48
CA GLU A 11 8.08 -0.76 14.14
C GLU A 11 6.77 0.04 14.06
N GLN A 12 6.83 1.37 14.21
CA GLN A 12 5.67 2.22 14.03
C GLN A 12 5.10 2.10 12.61
N ALA A 13 5.95 2.23 11.59
CA ALA A 13 5.51 2.11 10.20
C ALA A 13 4.97 0.71 9.89
N ALA A 14 5.60 -0.34 10.43
CA ALA A 14 5.15 -1.72 10.26
C ALA A 14 3.79 -1.97 10.91
N SER A 15 3.58 -1.41 12.11
CA SER A 15 2.27 -1.46 12.77
C SER A 15 1.19 -0.74 11.96
N VAL A 16 1.51 0.40 11.35
CA VAL A 16 0.56 1.11 10.47
C VAL A 16 0.19 0.27 9.25
N GLU A 17 1.19 -0.30 8.56
CA GLU A 17 0.98 -1.14 7.39
C GLU A 17 0.09 -2.34 7.72
N PHE A 18 0.44 -3.10 8.77
CA PHE A 18 -0.26 -4.30 9.18
C PHE A 18 -1.68 -4.03 9.72
N SER A 19 -1.88 -2.92 10.43
CA SER A 19 -3.15 -2.68 11.13
C SER A 19 -4.15 -1.89 10.31
N TYR A 20 -3.68 -1.08 9.35
CA TYR A 20 -4.53 -0.20 8.56
C TYR A 20 -4.50 -0.58 7.09
N LEU A 21 -3.34 -0.56 6.43
CA LEU A 21 -3.30 -0.74 4.98
C LEU A 21 -3.67 -2.17 4.56
N ASP A 22 -2.94 -3.17 5.08
CA ASP A 22 -3.11 -4.58 4.71
C ASP A 22 -4.57 -5.08 4.86
N PRO A 23 -5.24 -4.90 6.01
CA PRO A 23 -6.61 -5.38 6.16
C PRO A 23 -7.62 -4.61 5.30
N ILE A 24 -7.39 -3.32 5.02
CA ILE A 24 -8.26 -2.54 4.13
C ILE A 24 -8.15 -3.06 2.70
N VAL A 25 -6.93 -3.15 2.16
CA VAL A 25 -6.70 -3.57 0.77
C VAL A 25 -7.08 -5.04 0.57
N THR A 26 -6.79 -5.92 1.54
CA THR A 26 -7.21 -7.33 1.49
C THR A 26 -8.74 -7.46 1.41
N LYS A 27 -9.50 -6.69 2.22
CA LYS A 27 -10.97 -6.74 2.18
C LYS A 27 -11.53 -6.14 0.90
N LEU A 28 -10.94 -5.05 0.38
CA LEU A 28 -11.32 -4.50 -0.92
C LEU A 28 -11.07 -5.49 -2.06
N ALA A 29 -9.93 -6.17 -2.03
CA ALA A 29 -9.59 -7.23 -2.98
C ALA A 29 -10.58 -8.40 -2.91
N TYR A 30 -10.97 -8.78 -1.69
CA TYR A 30 -12.01 -9.78 -1.49
C TYR A 30 -13.32 -9.33 -2.12
N GLU A 31 -13.87 -8.18 -1.74
CA GLU A 31 -15.15 -7.68 -2.24
C GLU A 31 -15.15 -7.51 -3.77
N ARG A 32 -14.10 -6.91 -4.34
CA ARG A 32 -14.07 -6.53 -5.78
C ARG A 32 -13.57 -7.60 -6.73
N SER A 33 -12.86 -8.62 -6.24
CA SER A 33 -12.27 -9.64 -7.11
C SER A 33 -12.58 -11.06 -6.64
N PHE A 34 -12.24 -11.42 -5.40
CA PHE A 34 -12.29 -12.82 -4.99
C PHE A 34 -13.70 -13.31 -4.66
N LYS A 35 -14.59 -12.45 -4.16
CA LYS A 35 -15.93 -12.82 -3.69
C LYS A 35 -16.77 -13.44 -4.81
N ASN A 36 -16.82 -12.78 -5.97
CA ASN A 36 -17.50 -13.32 -7.15
C ASN A 36 -16.80 -14.59 -7.67
N MET A 37 -15.46 -14.59 -7.75
CA MET A 37 -14.66 -15.73 -8.22
C MET A 37 -14.86 -16.99 -7.35
N MET A 38 -15.12 -16.83 -6.06
CA MET A 38 -15.42 -17.92 -5.12
C MET A 38 -16.91 -18.28 -5.05
N GLY A 39 -17.78 -17.62 -5.83
CA GLY A 39 -19.22 -17.86 -5.82
C GLY A 39 -19.94 -17.34 -4.58
N HIS A 40 -19.36 -16.39 -3.85
CA HIS A 40 -19.94 -15.77 -2.64
C HIS A 40 -20.87 -14.58 -2.95
N GLY A 41 -21.21 -14.37 -4.23
CA GLY A 41 -22.08 -13.29 -4.69
C GLY A 41 -21.34 -12.00 -5.03
N ASP A 42 -22.11 -10.92 -5.14
CA ASP A 42 -21.64 -9.62 -5.59
C ASP A 42 -21.00 -8.78 -4.46
N PRO A 43 -20.18 -7.76 -4.81
CA PRO A 43 -19.60 -6.85 -3.83
C PRO A 43 -20.68 -6.15 -3.00
N ASP A 44 -20.48 -6.04 -1.69
CA ASP A 44 -21.36 -5.26 -0.81
C ASP A 44 -21.01 -3.76 -0.91
N ALA A 45 -21.93 -2.96 -1.46
CA ALA A 45 -21.68 -1.56 -1.77
C ALA A 45 -21.36 -0.71 -0.52
N ALA A 46 -22.02 -0.97 0.61
CA ALA A 46 -21.79 -0.23 1.86
C ALA A 46 -20.39 -0.55 2.44
N THR A 47 -20.00 -1.81 2.42
CA THR A 47 -18.69 -2.30 2.86
C THR A 47 -17.58 -1.71 1.97
N VAL A 48 -17.76 -1.77 0.65
CA VAL A 48 -16.80 -1.20 -0.31
C VAL A 48 -16.63 0.31 -0.06
N ALA A 49 -17.72 1.07 0.05
CA ALA A 49 -17.66 2.51 0.28
C ALA A 49 -16.96 2.85 1.61
N SER A 50 -17.24 2.09 2.69
CA SER A 50 -16.56 2.28 3.97
C SER A 50 -15.06 1.99 3.88
N LEU A 51 -14.67 0.91 3.19
CA LEU A 51 -13.27 0.55 3.02
C LEU A 51 -12.51 1.54 2.16
N GLU A 52 -13.12 2.08 1.10
CA GLU A 52 -12.52 3.14 0.28
C GLU A 52 -12.27 4.41 1.09
N ASN A 53 -13.19 4.80 1.96
CA ASN A 53 -12.99 5.95 2.85
C ASN A 53 -11.83 5.70 3.82
N ASN A 54 -11.76 4.52 4.43
CA ASN A 54 -10.64 4.17 5.30
C ASN A 54 -9.30 4.12 4.53
N LEU A 55 -9.31 3.66 3.28
CA LEU A 55 -8.13 3.67 2.42
C LEU A 55 -7.66 5.10 2.16
N LYS A 56 -8.59 6.01 1.86
CA LYS A 56 -8.28 7.44 1.67
C LYS A 56 -7.61 8.04 2.89
N GLU A 57 -8.18 7.82 4.08
CA GLU A 57 -7.58 8.31 5.33
C GLU A 57 -6.17 7.74 5.56
N CYS A 58 -5.97 6.45 5.28
CA CYS A 58 -4.68 5.79 5.38
C CYS A 58 -3.66 6.39 4.40
N LEU A 59 -4.05 6.61 3.14
CA LEU A 59 -3.21 7.20 2.11
C LEU A 59 -2.94 8.69 2.37
N ASP A 60 -3.88 9.43 2.96
CA ASP A 60 -3.67 10.82 3.39
C ASP A 60 -2.67 10.92 4.54
N TYR A 61 -2.65 9.93 5.44
CA TYR A 61 -1.60 9.78 6.43
C TYR A 61 -0.23 9.55 5.75
N TYR A 62 -0.14 8.64 4.78
CA TYR A 62 1.09 8.40 4.02
C TYR A 62 1.56 9.66 3.29
N GLU A 63 0.65 10.37 2.63
CA GLU A 63 0.95 11.62 1.92
C GLU A 63 1.59 12.64 2.85
N ARG A 64 1.01 12.83 4.05
CA ARG A 64 1.53 13.77 5.04
C ARG A 64 2.91 13.38 5.55
N ILE A 65 3.16 12.11 5.87
CA ILE A 65 4.49 11.72 6.35
C ILE A 65 5.52 11.82 5.22
N LEU A 66 5.17 11.38 4.01
CA LEU A 66 6.07 11.35 2.85
C LEU A 66 6.40 12.75 2.32
N ALA A 67 5.60 13.77 2.65
CA ALA A 67 5.96 15.17 2.40
C ALA A 67 7.23 15.62 3.16
N SER A 68 7.60 14.92 4.24
CA SER A 68 8.75 15.27 5.09
C SER A 68 9.90 14.26 5.06
N GLN A 69 9.69 13.08 4.47
CA GLN A 69 10.67 12.00 4.42
C GLN A 69 10.46 11.12 3.18
N ASP A 70 11.54 10.51 2.71
CA ASP A 70 11.48 9.72 1.48
C ASP A 70 10.73 8.39 1.67
N PHE A 71 10.84 7.73 2.81
CA PHE A 71 10.31 6.39 3.03
C PHE A 71 9.42 6.38 4.27
N VAL A 72 8.54 5.38 4.42
CA VAL A 72 7.52 5.43 5.49
C VAL A 72 8.11 5.34 6.89
N ALA A 73 9.35 4.85 7.03
CA ALA A 73 10.11 4.81 8.28
C ALA A 73 11.24 5.88 8.38
N GLY A 74 11.35 6.81 7.42
CA GLY A 74 12.35 7.88 7.46
C GLY A 74 13.06 8.11 6.12
N ARG A 75 14.34 8.52 6.15
CA ARG A 75 15.11 8.90 4.93
C ARG A 75 15.65 7.73 4.12
N HIS A 76 15.69 6.53 4.70
CA HIS A 76 16.22 5.34 4.04
C HIS A 76 15.14 4.30 3.92
N ALA A 77 15.10 3.62 2.78
CA ALA A 77 14.20 2.50 2.59
C ALA A 77 14.50 1.39 3.60
N THR A 78 13.45 0.81 4.14
CA THR A 78 13.53 -0.34 5.03
C THR A 78 12.64 -1.46 4.51
N LEU A 79 12.58 -2.58 5.23
CA LEU A 79 11.76 -3.73 4.83
C LEU A 79 10.26 -3.36 4.76
N VAL A 80 9.79 -2.44 5.61
CA VAL A 80 8.36 -2.09 5.65
C VAL A 80 7.90 -1.40 4.36
N ASP A 81 8.76 -0.64 3.68
CA ASP A 81 8.41 -0.07 2.37
C ASP A 81 8.12 -1.16 1.33
N LEU A 82 8.78 -2.31 1.44
CA LEU A 82 8.58 -3.45 0.53
C LEU A 82 7.24 -4.17 0.77
N PHE A 83 6.70 -4.14 1.99
CA PHE A 83 5.38 -4.74 2.29
C PHE A 83 4.24 -4.08 1.49
N HIS A 84 4.41 -2.80 1.16
CA HIS A 84 3.40 -2.04 0.42
C HIS A 84 3.40 -2.34 -1.08
N VAL A 85 4.49 -2.89 -1.61
CA VAL A 85 4.70 -2.98 -3.06
C VAL A 85 3.69 -3.92 -3.74
N PRO A 86 3.40 -5.13 -3.22
CA PRO A 86 2.34 -5.97 -3.77
C PRO A 86 0.99 -5.25 -3.81
N TRP A 87 0.66 -4.49 -2.77
CA TRP A 87 -0.58 -3.72 -2.70
C TRP A 87 -0.64 -2.59 -3.72
N LEU A 88 0.42 -1.79 -3.84
CA LEU A 88 0.51 -0.74 -4.87
C LEU A 88 0.35 -1.28 -6.29
N ALA A 89 0.91 -2.46 -6.57
CA ALA A 89 0.74 -3.13 -7.86
C ALA A 89 -0.67 -3.72 -8.06
N PHE A 90 -1.39 -4.02 -6.98
CA PHE A 90 -2.72 -4.61 -7.01
C PHE A 90 -3.85 -3.59 -7.09
N LEU A 91 -3.71 -2.39 -6.50
CA LEU A 91 -4.75 -1.35 -6.50
C LEU A 91 -5.37 -1.05 -7.89
N PRO A 92 -4.61 -0.99 -9.00
CA PRO A 92 -5.20 -0.81 -10.34
C PRO A 92 -6.16 -1.94 -10.75
N ARG A 93 -5.95 -3.18 -10.28
CA ARG A 93 -6.81 -4.33 -10.59
C ARG A 93 -8.20 -4.22 -9.94
N ILE A 94 -8.32 -3.38 -8.91
CA ILE A 94 -9.58 -3.13 -8.19
C ILE A 94 -10.08 -1.68 -8.36
N GLY A 95 -9.57 -0.99 -9.39
CA GLY A 95 -10.04 0.34 -9.78
C GLY A 95 -9.64 1.47 -8.83
N LEU A 96 -8.54 1.31 -8.08
CA LEU A 96 -8.07 2.27 -7.07
C LEU A 96 -6.73 2.92 -7.43
N GLN A 97 -6.34 2.88 -8.72
CA GLN A 97 -5.12 3.54 -9.18
C GLN A 97 -5.12 5.05 -8.95
N ASP A 98 -6.29 5.68 -8.96
CA ASP A 98 -6.42 7.13 -8.81
C ASP A 98 -6.16 7.60 -7.38
N GLU A 99 -6.34 6.74 -6.39
CA GLU A 99 -5.98 7.01 -5.00
C GLU A 99 -4.46 7.18 -4.85
N ILE A 100 -3.67 6.51 -5.69
CA ILE A 100 -2.22 6.70 -5.72
C ILE A 100 -1.86 7.91 -6.59
N SER A 101 -2.47 8.04 -7.77
CA SER A 101 -2.08 9.07 -8.74
C SER A 101 -2.43 10.50 -8.31
N SER A 102 -3.44 10.67 -7.46
CA SER A 102 -3.90 11.96 -6.90
C SER A 102 -3.04 12.49 -5.74
N ARG A 103 -2.17 11.66 -5.17
CA ARG A 103 -1.32 11.98 -4.01
C ARG A 103 0.13 12.06 -4.44
N GLU A 104 0.69 13.27 -4.49
CA GLU A 104 2.00 13.53 -5.10
C GLU A 104 3.13 12.76 -4.41
N ASN A 105 3.18 12.82 -3.08
CA ASN A 105 4.26 12.20 -2.32
C ASN A 105 4.13 10.67 -2.29
N VAL A 106 2.91 10.14 -2.16
CA VAL A 106 2.63 8.70 -2.28
C VAL A 106 3.00 8.18 -3.67
N LYS A 107 2.63 8.87 -4.73
CA LYS A 107 2.99 8.52 -6.11
C LYS A 107 4.51 8.51 -6.29
N ALA A 108 5.20 9.55 -5.83
CA ALA A 108 6.65 9.66 -5.93
C ALA A 108 7.36 8.54 -5.15
N TRP A 109 6.88 8.23 -3.93
CA TRP A 109 7.37 7.11 -3.14
C TRP A 109 7.14 5.76 -3.82
N GLY A 110 5.93 5.49 -4.31
CA GLY A 110 5.62 4.27 -5.07
C GLY A 110 6.53 4.10 -6.29
N LYS A 111 6.79 5.18 -7.03
CA LYS A 111 7.75 5.17 -8.15
C LYS A 111 9.17 4.82 -7.67
N ARG A 112 9.64 5.46 -6.58
CA ARG A 112 10.97 5.17 -6.01
C ARG A 112 11.13 3.70 -5.57
N LEU A 113 10.05 3.06 -5.11
CA LEU A 113 10.07 1.63 -4.81
C LEU A 113 10.13 0.77 -6.07
N GLN A 114 9.36 1.14 -7.10
CA GLN A 114 9.32 0.42 -8.36
C GLN A 114 10.62 0.50 -9.17
N ASP A 115 11.33 1.64 -9.09
CA ASP A 115 12.61 1.85 -9.78
C ASP A 115 13.77 1.05 -9.17
N ARG A 116 13.57 0.35 -8.04
CA ARG A 116 14.64 -0.44 -7.42
C ARG A 116 14.94 -1.69 -8.27
N PRO A 117 16.22 -1.97 -8.58
CA PRO A 117 16.58 -3.14 -9.40
C PRO A 117 16.07 -4.48 -8.84
N ALA A 118 16.07 -4.63 -7.51
CA ALA A 118 15.55 -5.83 -6.86
C ALA A 118 14.06 -6.04 -7.12
N TRP A 119 13.27 -4.96 -7.20
CA TRP A 119 11.84 -5.03 -7.47
C TRP A 119 11.54 -5.27 -8.96
N GLN A 120 12.26 -4.59 -9.86
CA GLN A 120 12.12 -4.81 -11.30
C GLN A 120 12.29 -6.29 -11.66
N LYS A 121 13.33 -6.93 -11.10
CA LYS A 121 13.58 -8.37 -11.27
C LYS A 121 12.44 -9.28 -10.79
N ILE A 122 11.72 -8.89 -9.73
CA ILE A 122 10.57 -9.66 -9.21
C ILE A 122 9.34 -9.42 -10.07
N SER A 123 9.10 -8.17 -10.48
CA SER A 123 7.97 -7.79 -11.33
C SER A 123 8.02 -8.48 -12.69
N GLU A 124 9.20 -8.53 -13.32
CA GLU A 124 9.42 -9.26 -14.57
C GLU A 124 9.02 -10.73 -14.44
N ARG A 125 9.37 -11.39 -13.33
CA ARG A 125 9.00 -12.79 -13.09
C ARG A 125 7.51 -13.00 -12.83
N ALA A 126 6.85 -12.03 -12.22
CA ALA A 126 5.41 -12.13 -11.90
C ALA A 126 4.51 -11.79 -13.11
N ALA A 127 5.07 -11.18 -14.16
CA ALA A 127 4.37 -10.90 -15.41
C ALA A 127 4.43 -12.07 -16.42
N HIS A 128 5.15 -13.14 -16.08
CA HIS A 128 5.27 -14.40 -16.82
C HIS A 128 4.54 -15.53 -16.08
#